data_AF-A0A932WSQ6-F1
#
_entry.id   AF-A0A932WSQ6-F1
#
_cell.length_a   1.000
_cell.length_b   1.000
_cell.length_c   1.000
_cell.angle_alpha   90.00
_cell.angle_beta   90.00
_cell.angle_gamma   90.00
#
_symmetry.space_group_name_H-M   'P 1'
#
loop_
_entity.id
_entity.type
_entity.pdbx_description
1 polymer ?
#
loop_
_entity_poly.entity_id
_entity_poly.type
_entity_poly.pdbx_seq_one_letter_code
_entity_poly.pdbx_strand_id
1 'polypeptide(L)'
;MKKYIASSILVASSLLASDLKVEFMDKKWDGITVPKDEVCSNYNLKAGSTPVFKISNIPENGAKIVFSYNDKTFTKMDNGGHGVVAYSILKGSKTVEVPSLLGETFKVDKGFEIVKPHTGTRFNKTAGAYLAPCSGGKNNTYSVTVTVVDDINKSLATTEFILGKF
;
A
#
# COMPACT_ATOMS: atom_id res chain seq x y z
N MET A 1 41.74 -12.06 53.05
CA MET A 1 41.62 -11.26 51.80
C MET A 1 40.46 -11.84 50.98
N LYS A 2 39.29 -11.17 50.94
CA LYS A 2 38.10 -11.65 50.20
C LYS A 2 38.15 -11.06 48.79
N LYS A 3 38.28 -11.92 47.78
CA LYS A 3 38.22 -11.54 46.36
C LYS A 3 36.75 -11.36 45.97
N TYR A 4 36.36 -10.14 45.61
CA TYR A 4 35.06 -9.87 44.99
C TYR A 4 35.21 -10.06 43.48
N ILE A 5 34.51 -11.04 42.92
CA ILE A 5 34.39 -11.23 41.47
C ILE A 5 33.25 -10.34 41.01
N ALA A 6 33.57 -9.24 40.32
CA ALA A 6 32.59 -8.38 39.69
C ALA A 6 32.09 -9.04 38.40
N SER A 7 30.88 -9.62 38.45
CA SER A 7 30.23 -10.20 37.28
C SER A 7 29.57 -9.06 36.48
N SER A 8 30.05 -8.83 35.26
CA SER A 8 29.51 -7.80 34.37
C SER A 8 28.32 -8.37 33.60
N ILE A 9 27.13 -7.86 33.85
CA ILE A 9 25.90 -8.22 33.13
C ILE A 9 25.86 -7.44 31.82
N LEU A 10 26.02 -8.13 30.69
CA LEU A 10 25.73 -7.60 29.36
C LEU A 10 24.21 -7.56 29.16
N VAL A 11 23.63 -6.37 29.22
CA VAL A 11 22.23 -6.15 28.84
C VAL A 11 22.17 -6.13 27.31
N ALA A 12 21.68 -7.21 26.70
CA ALA A 12 21.36 -7.23 25.28
C ALA A 12 20.09 -6.39 25.05
N SER A 13 20.25 -5.20 24.46
CA SER A 13 19.12 -4.40 23.98
C SER A 13 18.56 -5.03 22.71
N SER A 14 17.43 -5.72 22.82
CA SER A 14 16.65 -6.12 21.65
C SER A 14 16.08 -4.86 20.99
N LEU A 15 16.62 -4.50 19.82
CA LEU A 15 16.02 -3.50 18.95
C LEU A 15 14.66 -4.03 18.48
N LEU A 16 13.58 -3.52 19.06
CA LEU A 16 12.24 -3.74 18.54
C LEU A 16 12.14 -2.97 17.22
N ALA A 17 12.15 -3.70 16.09
CA ALA A 17 11.75 -3.13 14.81
C ALA A 17 10.29 -2.71 14.93
N SER A 18 9.99 -1.42 14.73
CA SER A 18 8.61 -0.94 14.75
C SER A 18 7.93 -1.32 13.44
N ASP A 19 6.74 -1.93 13.53
CA ASP A 19 5.97 -2.34 12.36
C ASP A 19 5.58 -1.14 11.49
N LEU A 20 5.61 -1.32 10.17
CA LEU A 20 5.17 -0.32 9.20
C LEU A 20 3.70 0.02 9.45
N LYS A 21 3.40 1.31 9.64
CA LYS A 21 2.03 1.79 9.93
C LYS A 21 1.45 2.49 8.71
N VAL A 22 0.21 2.14 8.36
CA VAL A 22 -0.55 2.75 7.25
C VAL A 22 -1.86 3.29 7.81
N GLU A 23 -2.22 4.51 7.42
CA GLU A 23 -3.43 5.21 7.87
C GLU A 23 -4.10 5.91 6.67
N PHE A 24 -5.44 5.95 6.66
CA PHE A 24 -6.17 6.82 5.75
C PHE A 24 -6.04 8.28 6.20
N MET A 25 -5.85 9.18 5.24
CA MET A 25 -5.89 10.62 5.47
C MET A 25 -7.24 11.25 5.10
N ASP A 26 -8.06 10.54 4.32
CA ASP A 26 -9.44 10.93 4.00
C ASP A 26 -10.43 10.11 4.84
N LYS A 27 -11.38 10.80 5.46
CA LYS A 27 -12.41 10.22 6.33
C LYS A 27 -13.41 9.34 5.60
N LYS A 28 -13.53 9.43 4.26
CA LYS A 28 -14.46 8.58 3.51
C LYS A 28 -14.03 7.12 3.50
N TRP A 29 -12.73 6.86 3.65
CA TRP A 29 -12.19 5.51 3.77
C TRP A 29 -12.12 5.11 5.25
N ASP A 30 -12.76 3.98 5.59
CA ASP A 30 -12.86 3.48 6.97
C ASP A 30 -12.30 2.06 7.14
N GLY A 31 -11.86 1.42 6.06
CA GLY A 31 -11.39 0.03 6.07
C GLY A 31 -12.51 -1.01 6.19
N ILE A 32 -13.78 -0.58 6.17
CA ILE A 32 -14.96 -1.41 6.26
C ILE A 32 -15.67 -1.43 4.90
N THR A 33 -15.97 -0.26 4.35
CA THR A 33 -16.73 -0.09 3.11
C THR A 33 -15.95 0.76 2.12
N VAL A 34 -15.85 0.31 0.88
CA VAL A 34 -15.29 1.15 -0.19
C VAL A 34 -16.24 2.34 -0.43
N PRO A 35 -15.75 3.59 -0.47
CA PRO A 35 -16.57 4.75 -0.77
C PRO A 35 -17.28 4.59 -2.12
N LYS A 36 -18.54 5.05 -2.22
CA LYS A 36 -19.35 4.88 -3.45
C LYS A 36 -18.74 5.57 -4.67
N ASP A 37 -18.02 6.67 -4.46
CA ASP A 37 -17.31 7.42 -5.50
C ASP A 37 -15.96 6.78 -5.87
N GLU A 38 -15.47 5.82 -5.08
CA GLU A 38 -14.16 5.17 -5.26
C GLU A 38 -14.25 3.77 -5.85
N VAL A 39 -15.24 3.54 -6.72
CA VAL A 39 -15.40 2.31 -7.52
C VAL A 39 -15.16 2.58 -9.01
N CYS A 40 -14.92 1.54 -9.79
CA CYS A 40 -14.58 1.66 -11.22
C CYS A 40 -15.66 2.37 -12.06
N SER A 41 -15.28 2.85 -13.24
CA SER A 41 -16.15 3.57 -14.16
C SER A 41 -17.33 2.76 -14.72
N ASN A 42 -17.38 1.44 -14.47
CA ASN A 42 -18.58 0.65 -14.80
C ASN A 42 -19.76 0.96 -13.89
N TYR A 43 -19.52 1.50 -12.70
CA TYR A 43 -20.55 1.81 -11.70
C TYR A 43 -20.61 3.31 -11.36
N ASN A 44 -19.72 4.12 -11.93
CA ASN A 44 -19.63 5.57 -11.74
C ASN A 44 -19.39 6.30 -13.07
N LEU A 45 -19.72 7.60 -13.13
CA LEU A 45 -19.43 8.43 -14.32
C LEU A 45 -17.92 8.58 -14.61
N LYS A 46 -17.09 8.38 -13.58
CA LYS A 46 -15.62 8.43 -13.64
C LYS A 46 -15.07 7.30 -12.78
N ALA A 47 -13.85 6.88 -13.07
CA ALA A 47 -13.13 5.93 -12.24
C ALA A 47 -12.87 6.49 -10.84
N GLY A 48 -12.99 5.63 -9.83
CA GLY A 48 -12.46 5.87 -8.50
C GLY A 48 -10.93 5.95 -8.46
N SER A 49 -10.42 6.38 -7.32
CA SER A 49 -9.02 6.63 -7.02
C SER A 49 -8.57 5.85 -5.80
N THR A 50 -7.26 5.71 -5.63
CA THR A 50 -6.70 5.14 -4.39
C THR A 50 -6.92 6.11 -3.22
N PRO A 51 -6.95 5.64 -1.96
CA PRO A 51 -6.94 6.54 -0.81
C PRO A 51 -5.67 7.39 -0.76
N VAL A 52 -5.76 8.54 -0.06
CA VAL A 52 -4.56 9.24 0.44
C VAL A 52 -4.07 8.49 1.68
N PHE A 53 -2.81 8.07 1.69
CA PHE A 53 -2.22 7.35 2.81
C PHE A 53 -1.22 8.21 3.57
N LYS A 54 -1.17 8.02 4.89
CA LYS A 54 0.02 8.32 5.68
C LYS A 54 0.70 7.02 6.03
N ILE A 55 1.99 6.95 5.72
CA ILE A 55 2.84 5.80 6.07
C ILE A 55 3.87 6.27 7.08
N SER A 56 4.04 5.50 8.16
CA SER A 56 4.98 5.78 9.25
C SER A 56 5.79 4.53 9.60
N ASN A 57 6.85 4.70 10.38
CA ASN A 57 7.83 3.66 10.71
C ASN A 57 8.56 3.12 9.47
N ILE A 58 8.85 4.01 8.52
CA ILE A 58 9.60 3.68 7.31
C ILE A 58 11.07 3.38 7.71
N PRO A 59 11.63 2.22 7.29
CA PRO A 59 13.04 1.90 7.48
C PRO A 59 13.97 2.99 6.91
N GLU A 60 15.09 3.24 7.58
CA GLU A 60 16.01 4.35 7.24
C GLU A 60 16.56 4.30 5.81
N ASN A 61 16.80 3.09 5.30
CA ASN A 61 17.27 2.85 3.96
C ASN A 61 16.14 2.70 2.91
N GLY A 62 14.90 3.00 3.29
CA GLY A 62 13.76 3.04 2.37
C GLY A 62 13.92 4.15 1.33
N ALA A 63 13.70 3.79 0.07
CA ALA A 63 13.82 4.68 -1.09
C ALA A 63 12.50 4.82 -1.86
N LYS A 64 11.69 3.75 -1.87
CA LYS A 64 10.37 3.74 -2.50
C LYS A 64 9.39 2.91 -1.67
N ILE A 65 8.11 3.18 -1.87
CA ILE A 65 7.02 2.37 -1.33
C ILE A 65 6.24 1.78 -2.49
N VAL A 66 6.13 0.46 -2.54
CA VAL A 66 5.38 -0.28 -3.55
C VAL A 66 4.01 -0.65 -2.98
N PHE A 67 2.97 -0.32 -3.73
CA PHE A 67 1.57 -0.60 -3.43
C PHE A 67 1.07 -1.65 -4.41
N SER A 68 0.69 -2.81 -3.90
CA SER A 68 0.05 -3.88 -4.67
C SER A 68 -1.42 -3.95 -4.28
N TYR A 69 -2.30 -3.49 -5.16
CA TYR A 69 -3.75 -3.46 -4.91
C TYR A 69 -4.38 -4.81 -5.24
N ASN A 70 -5.19 -5.31 -4.31
CA ASN A 70 -5.67 -6.68 -4.31
C ASN A 70 -7.19 -6.75 -4.14
N ASP A 71 -7.79 -7.77 -4.75
CA ASP A 71 -9.10 -8.30 -4.36
C ASP A 71 -8.89 -9.69 -3.73
N LYS A 72 -8.98 -9.76 -2.41
CA LYS A 72 -8.69 -10.98 -1.61
C LYS A 72 -9.72 -12.08 -1.81
N THR A 73 -10.89 -11.72 -2.32
CA THR A 73 -12.02 -12.63 -2.56
C THR A 73 -12.16 -13.04 -4.01
N PHE A 74 -11.40 -12.42 -4.92
CA PHE A 74 -11.32 -12.77 -6.31
C PHE A 74 -9.87 -12.99 -6.74
N THR A 75 -9.40 -14.23 -6.62
CA THR A 75 -7.99 -14.63 -6.78
C THR A 75 -7.32 -14.18 -8.08
N LYS A 76 -8.09 -14.01 -9.17
CA LYS A 76 -7.57 -13.49 -10.45
C LYS A 76 -7.11 -12.02 -10.38
N MET A 77 -7.56 -11.31 -9.35
CA MET A 77 -7.27 -9.90 -9.08
C MET A 77 -6.52 -9.68 -7.74
N ASP A 78 -6.21 -10.75 -7.00
CA ASP A 78 -5.29 -10.70 -5.85
C ASP A 78 -3.83 -10.50 -6.31
N ASN A 79 -2.91 -10.25 -5.38
CA ASN A 79 -1.47 -10.10 -5.62
C ASN A 79 -1.15 -9.04 -6.71
N GLY A 80 -1.81 -7.89 -6.61
CA GLY A 80 -1.57 -6.73 -7.48
C GLY A 80 -2.35 -6.78 -8.77
N GLY A 81 -3.43 -7.56 -8.85
CA GLY A 81 -4.29 -7.61 -10.03
C GLY A 81 -5.02 -6.29 -10.28
N HIS A 82 -5.29 -5.50 -9.23
CA HIS A 82 -5.82 -4.14 -9.36
C HIS A 82 -4.75 -3.10 -9.72
N GLY A 83 -3.50 -3.52 -9.91
CA GLY A 83 -2.38 -2.66 -10.25
C GLY A 83 -1.29 -2.68 -9.18
N VAL A 84 -0.06 -2.43 -9.62
CA VAL A 84 1.10 -2.23 -8.74
C VAL A 84 1.76 -0.92 -9.12
N VAL A 85 1.85 -0.01 -8.16
CA VAL A 85 2.48 1.31 -8.33
C VAL A 85 3.50 1.52 -7.24
N ALA A 86 4.56 2.25 -7.54
CA ALA A 86 5.54 2.68 -6.55
C ALA A 86 5.45 4.19 -6.35
N TYR A 87 5.73 4.66 -5.14
CA TYR A 87 5.88 6.07 -4.82
C TYR A 87 7.28 6.32 -4.26
N SER A 88 7.98 7.29 -4.85
CA SER A 88 9.33 7.67 -4.43
C SER A 88 9.29 8.46 -3.13
N ILE A 89 10.20 8.15 -2.20
CA ILE A 89 10.33 8.86 -0.93
C ILE A 89 11.74 9.42 -0.78
N LEU A 90 11.91 10.44 0.03
CA LEU A 90 13.24 10.93 0.38
C LEU A 90 13.93 9.90 1.28
N LYS A 91 15.19 9.59 0.99
CA LYS A 91 15.99 8.68 1.82
C LYS A 91 16.05 9.17 3.27
N GLY A 92 15.90 8.24 4.22
CA GLY A 92 15.84 8.56 5.65
C GLY A 92 14.48 9.06 6.15
N SER A 93 13.48 9.22 5.28
CA SER A 93 12.12 9.57 5.71
C SER A 93 11.57 8.52 6.69
N LYS A 94 11.02 8.97 7.82
CA LYS A 94 10.33 8.11 8.79
C LYS A 94 8.82 8.04 8.57
N THR A 95 8.30 9.05 7.87
CA THR A 95 6.90 9.16 7.47
C THR A 95 6.79 9.80 6.09
N VAL A 96 5.72 9.48 5.36
CA VAL A 96 5.36 10.13 4.11
C VAL A 96 3.84 10.15 3.96
N GLU A 97 3.33 11.22 3.34
CA GLU A 97 1.97 11.24 2.80
C GLU A 97 2.02 10.90 1.31
N VAL A 98 1.22 9.90 0.91
CA VAL A 98 1.11 9.45 -0.47
C VAL A 98 -0.21 9.94 -1.02
N PRO A 99 -0.19 10.78 -2.08
CA PRO A 99 -1.41 11.34 -2.65
C PRO A 99 -2.29 10.26 -3.29
N SER A 100 -3.54 10.60 -3.52
CA SER A 100 -4.48 9.74 -4.23
C SER A 100 -4.07 9.58 -5.70
N LEU A 101 -4.27 8.39 -6.27
CA LEU A 101 -4.01 8.09 -7.67
C LEU A 101 -5.33 7.72 -8.37
N LEU A 102 -5.68 8.48 -9.41
CA LEU A 102 -6.86 8.21 -10.23
C LEU A 102 -6.73 6.86 -10.96
N GLY A 103 -7.80 6.06 -10.93
CA GLY A 103 -7.87 4.78 -11.62
C GLY A 103 -8.12 4.91 -13.13
N GLU A 104 -7.95 3.80 -13.84
CA GLU A 104 -8.29 3.63 -15.27
C GLU A 104 -7.62 4.67 -16.18
N THR A 105 -6.43 5.12 -15.79
CA THR A 105 -5.55 6.01 -16.54
C THR A 105 -4.08 5.60 -16.36
N PHE A 106 -3.26 5.88 -17.36
CA PHE A 106 -1.80 5.76 -17.27
C PHE A 106 -1.11 7.08 -16.91
N LYS A 107 -1.88 8.18 -16.83
CA LYS A 107 -1.38 9.47 -16.35
C LYS A 107 -1.30 9.40 -14.83
N VAL A 108 -0.08 9.34 -14.31
CA VAL A 108 0.20 9.30 -12.88
C VAL A 108 0.94 10.57 -12.47
N ASP A 109 0.67 11.04 -11.26
CA ASP A 109 1.29 12.26 -10.74
C ASP A 109 2.78 12.06 -10.42
N LYS A 110 3.51 13.17 -10.29
CA LYS A 110 4.93 13.16 -9.95
C LYS A 110 5.16 12.37 -8.66
N GLY A 111 6.17 11.50 -8.67
CA GLY A 111 6.52 10.64 -7.55
C GLY A 111 6.02 9.21 -7.73
N PHE A 112 4.96 9.02 -8.52
CA PHE A 112 4.48 7.68 -8.89
C PHE A 112 5.25 7.08 -10.05
N GLU A 113 5.40 5.76 -9.98
CA GLU A 113 5.92 4.89 -11.04
C GLU A 113 4.95 3.72 -11.20
N ILE A 114 4.60 3.40 -12.45
CA ILE A 114 3.76 2.22 -12.74
C ILE A 114 4.68 1.00 -12.79
N VAL A 115 4.62 0.16 -11.76
CA VAL A 115 5.40 -1.10 -11.70
C VAL A 115 4.72 -2.17 -12.55
N LYS A 116 3.40 -2.29 -12.42
CA LYS A 116 2.57 -3.22 -13.21
C LYS A 116 1.18 -2.64 -13.38
N PRO A 117 0.67 -2.46 -14.61
CA PRO A 117 -0.71 -2.02 -14.80
C PRO A 117 -1.69 -3.08 -14.31
N HIS A 118 -2.92 -2.67 -14.03
CA HIS A 118 -3.95 -3.61 -13.56
C HIS A 118 -4.32 -4.64 -14.64
N THR A 119 -4.74 -5.83 -14.22
CA THR A 119 -5.08 -6.95 -15.12
C THR A 119 -6.56 -6.96 -15.53
N GLY A 120 -7.34 -5.99 -15.04
CA GLY A 120 -8.76 -5.82 -15.30
C GLY A 120 -9.19 -5.82 -16.77
N THR A 121 -8.29 -5.53 -17.72
CA THR A 121 -8.57 -5.58 -19.17
C THR A 121 -9.04 -6.97 -19.63
N ARG A 122 -8.63 -8.03 -18.93
CA ARG A 122 -9.11 -9.41 -19.13
C ARG A 122 -10.62 -9.59 -18.84
N PHE A 123 -11.23 -8.59 -18.23
CA PHE A 123 -12.65 -8.53 -17.85
C PHE A 123 -13.34 -7.30 -18.46
N ASN A 124 -12.85 -6.81 -19.61
CA ASN A 124 -13.39 -5.67 -20.34
C ASN A 124 -13.46 -4.38 -19.51
N LYS A 125 -12.46 -4.14 -18.65
CA LYS A 125 -12.29 -2.89 -17.92
C LYS A 125 -11.37 -1.94 -18.68
N THR A 126 -11.57 -0.64 -18.49
CA THR A 126 -10.70 0.41 -19.05
C THR A 126 -9.29 0.20 -18.52
N ALA A 127 -8.26 0.33 -19.38
CA ALA A 127 -6.87 0.10 -19.00
C ALA A 127 -6.26 1.29 -18.21
N GLY A 128 -5.32 1.00 -17.31
CA GLY A 128 -4.62 2.01 -16.53
C GLY A 128 -3.62 1.43 -15.53
N ALA A 129 -3.04 2.31 -14.71
CA ALA A 129 -2.13 1.94 -13.63
C ALA A 129 -2.86 1.17 -12.52
N TYR A 130 -4.01 1.69 -12.10
CA TYR A 130 -4.86 1.16 -11.03
C TYR A 130 -6.28 0.95 -11.53
N LEU A 131 -6.93 -0.14 -11.09
CA LEU A 131 -8.36 -0.35 -11.26
C LEU A 131 -9.01 -0.25 -9.89
N ALA A 132 -9.94 0.70 -9.72
CA ALA A 132 -10.76 0.79 -8.52
C ALA A 132 -11.62 -0.47 -8.31
N PRO A 133 -12.10 -0.76 -7.08
CA PRO A 133 -13.06 -1.82 -6.79
C PRO A 133 -14.18 -1.89 -7.84
N CYS A 134 -14.43 -3.10 -8.36
CA CYS A 134 -15.24 -3.28 -9.57
C CYS A 134 -16.07 -4.57 -9.57
N SER A 135 -16.33 -5.13 -8.39
CA SER A 135 -17.11 -6.35 -8.17
C SER A 135 -18.60 -6.20 -8.52
N GLY A 136 -19.13 -4.97 -8.44
CA GLY A 136 -20.55 -4.68 -8.65
C GLY A 136 -21.43 -5.00 -7.45
N GLY A 137 -20.97 -4.70 -6.23
CA GLY A 137 -21.76 -4.94 -5.02
C GLY A 137 -21.70 -6.39 -4.52
N LYS A 138 -20.69 -7.19 -4.94
CA LYS A 138 -20.57 -8.61 -4.56
C LYS A 138 -19.86 -8.82 -3.23
N ASN A 139 -19.62 -7.75 -2.46
CA ASN A 139 -19.01 -7.79 -1.13
C ASN A 139 -17.59 -8.37 -1.13
N ASN A 140 -16.84 -8.07 -2.19
CA ASN A 140 -15.45 -8.46 -2.32
C ASN A 140 -14.58 -7.67 -1.33
N THR A 141 -13.53 -8.30 -0.80
CA THR A 141 -12.60 -7.65 0.14
C THR A 141 -11.40 -7.08 -0.59
N TYR A 142 -11.22 -5.77 -0.49
CA TYR A 142 -10.13 -5.05 -1.12
C TYR A 142 -9.05 -4.72 -0.11
N SER A 143 -7.79 -4.99 -0.47
CA SER A 143 -6.63 -4.64 0.34
C SER A 143 -5.54 -4.01 -0.52
N VAL A 144 -4.55 -3.43 0.15
CA VAL A 144 -3.28 -3.05 -0.45
C VAL A 144 -2.15 -3.66 0.35
N THR A 145 -1.24 -4.36 -0.32
CA THR A 145 0.05 -4.72 0.25
C THR A 145 1.00 -3.54 0.06
N VAL A 146 1.52 -3.02 1.16
CA VAL A 146 2.43 -1.88 1.20
C VAL A 146 3.82 -2.38 1.57
N THR A 147 4.76 -2.23 0.65
CA THR A 147 6.15 -2.69 0.83
C THR A 147 7.11 -1.53 0.68
N VAL A 148 7.90 -1.25 1.72
CA VAL A 148 9.03 -0.32 1.60
C VAL A 148 10.23 -1.10 1.03
N VAL A 149 10.85 -0.55 0.00
CA VAL A 149 12.05 -1.11 -0.64
C VAL A 149 13.22 -0.13 -0.59
N ASP A 150 14.44 -0.65 -0.64
CA ASP A 150 15.66 0.15 -0.79
C ASP A 150 15.94 0.53 -2.26
N ASP A 151 17.08 1.21 -2.48
CA ASP A 151 17.53 1.69 -3.80
C ASP A 151 17.76 0.55 -4.83
N ILE A 152 17.89 -0.71 -4.38
CA ILE A 152 18.04 -1.89 -5.25
C ILE A 152 16.76 -2.75 -5.31
N ASN A 153 15.63 -2.20 -4.87
CA ASN A 153 14.32 -2.86 -4.79
C ASN A 153 14.25 -4.07 -3.83
N LYS A 154 15.15 -4.15 -2.84
CA LYS A 154 15.03 -5.17 -1.78
C LYS A 154 13.95 -4.74 -0.78
N SER A 155 13.03 -5.65 -0.47
CA SER A 155 12.01 -5.45 0.56
C SER A 155 12.63 -5.26 1.94
N LEU A 156 12.23 -4.20 2.63
CA LEU A 156 12.69 -3.84 3.97
C LEU A 156 11.61 -4.04 5.02
N ALA A 157 10.36 -3.69 4.68
CA ALA A 157 9.19 -3.87 5.52
C ALA A 157 7.96 -4.03 4.64
N THR A 158 7.01 -4.86 5.07
CA THR A 158 5.76 -5.11 4.36
C THR A 158 4.62 -5.19 5.35
N THR A 159 3.48 -4.62 4.98
CA THR A 159 2.21 -4.80 5.71
C THR A 159 1.05 -4.92 4.71
N GLU A 160 -0.03 -5.57 5.12
CA GLU A 160 -1.30 -5.56 4.38
C GLU A 160 -2.29 -4.63 5.07
N PHE A 161 -2.97 -3.80 4.30
CA PHE A 161 -3.92 -2.83 4.80
C PHE A 161 -5.28 -2.98 4.08
N ILE A 162 -6.36 -3.13 4.85
CA ILE A 162 -7.70 -3.34 4.30
C ILE A 162 -8.31 -2.01 3.88
N LEU A 163 -8.81 -1.95 2.65
CA LEU A 163 -9.48 -0.78 2.08
C LEU A 163 -10.98 -0.78 2.38
N GLY A 164 -11.56 -1.96 2.49
CA GLY A 164 -12.98 -2.19 2.76
C GLY A 164 -13.57 -3.20 1.79
N LYS A 165 -14.90 -3.24 1.74
CA LYS A 165 -15.65 -4.14 0.86
C LYS A 165 -16.51 -3.38 -0.15
N PHE A 166 -16.65 -3.97 -1.34
CA PHE A 166 -17.58 -3.56 -2.40
C PHE A 166 -18.14 -4.80 -3.09
#